data_AF-A0A1I7ND71-F1
#
_entry.id   AF-A0A1I7ND71-F1
#
_cell.length_a   1.000
_cell.length_b   1.000
_cell.length_c   1.000
_cell.angle_alpha   90.00
_cell.angle_beta   90.00
_cell.angle_gamma   90.00
#
_symmetry.space_group_name_H-M   'P 1'
#
loop_
_entity.id
_entity.type
_entity.pdbx_description
1 polymer ?
#
loop_
_entity_poly.entity_id
_entity_poly.type
_entity_poly.pdbx_seq_one_letter_code
_entity_poly.pdbx_strand_id
1 'polypeptide(L)'
;MKQAVAALGGGKVRTSISGSVPLLASDANGTVIQSGFSSAGSITTFQIPSDANATIAQGSIIRVISARPTLASRVEADPGVTLNFMDAPFISPLGSADLVKTGANQWSIINYSELDGRPTILGYFASATASDLNLAFGSIGVPNTAAGVLHVLFCETAAQAVSTPAGYTVIPGLPQTTGTAGSTSATALYGFYRVLDGSETSVSIPAPGDHLVYQSLFITGADPVTPFAVGAGNVAGTAATAVSMPTVTTVRNDNLVIAAVAYATDTNVAQFSGPVNTNLSSLIVKNDRASNTGNGGGIALVTGIKAAPGATGITTGTLATSSVQARWTGAINPK
;
A
#
# COMPACT_ATOMS: atom_id res chain seq x y z
N MET A 1 -44.38 43.27 -11.68
CA MET A 1 -44.11 41.90 -11.21
C MET A 1 -42.61 41.70 -11.11
N LYS A 2 -42.03 41.82 -9.91
CA LYS A 2 -40.65 41.42 -9.63
C LYS A 2 -40.73 40.10 -8.85
N GLN A 3 -40.22 39.02 -9.45
CA GLN A 3 -40.04 37.74 -8.77
C GLN A 3 -38.92 37.88 -7.72
N ALA A 4 -39.21 37.43 -6.50
CA ALA A 4 -38.22 37.27 -5.44
C ALA A 4 -37.45 35.97 -5.67
N VAL A 5 -36.12 36.03 -5.65
CA VAL A 5 -35.26 34.85 -5.50
C VAL A 5 -34.98 34.70 -4.01
N ALA A 6 -35.44 33.60 -3.42
CA ALA A 6 -35.21 33.27 -2.01
C ALA A 6 -33.73 32.89 -1.79
N ALA A 7 -33.08 33.52 -0.82
CA ALA A 7 -31.76 33.13 -0.35
C ALA A 7 -31.88 31.84 0.48
N LEU A 8 -31.19 30.77 0.05
CA LEU A 8 -31.04 29.54 0.83
C LEU A 8 -30.02 29.79 1.96
N GLY A 9 -30.40 29.41 3.18
CA GLY A 9 -29.71 29.75 4.43
C GLY A 9 -28.33 29.11 4.58
N GLY A 10 -27.41 29.86 5.22
CA GLY A 10 -26.09 29.39 5.61
C GLY A 10 -26.17 28.37 6.76
N GLY A 11 -25.70 27.15 6.53
CA GLY A 11 -25.57 26.11 7.55
C GLY A 11 -24.34 26.34 8.44
N LYS A 12 -24.47 26.08 9.74
CA LYS A 12 -23.37 26.10 10.71
C LYS A 12 -22.91 24.66 10.98
N VAL A 13 -21.61 24.48 11.20
CA VAL A 13 -21.04 23.20 11.65
C VAL A 13 -20.66 23.36 13.12
N ARG A 14 -21.12 22.44 13.98
CA ARG A 14 -20.75 22.41 15.40
C ARG A 14 -19.89 21.19 15.68
N THR A 15 -18.74 21.40 16.29
CA THR A 15 -17.93 20.33 16.89
C THR A 15 -17.79 20.60 18.38
N SER A 16 -17.99 19.57 19.20
CA SER A 16 -17.75 19.64 20.64
C SER A 16 -16.47 18.88 20.96
N ILE A 17 -15.57 19.51 21.72
CA ILE A 17 -14.33 18.90 22.21
C ILE A 17 -14.30 19.19 23.72
N SER A 18 -14.10 18.15 24.55
CA SER A 18 -13.91 18.33 25.99
C SER A 18 -12.41 18.31 26.33
N GLY A 19 -11.95 19.37 26.99
CA GLY A 19 -10.56 19.55 27.40
C GLY A 19 -9.90 20.80 26.79
N SER A 20 -8.88 21.32 27.48
CA SER A 20 -8.11 22.49 27.04
C SER A 20 -7.11 22.07 25.96
N VAL A 21 -7.38 22.46 24.71
CA VAL A 21 -6.50 22.24 23.56
C VAL A 21 -6.29 23.59 22.86
N PRO A 22 -5.05 23.97 22.48
CA PRO A 22 -4.82 25.12 21.64
C PRO A 22 -5.47 24.88 20.27
N LEU A 23 -6.38 25.76 19.85
CA LEU A 23 -6.90 25.79 18.48
C LEU A 23 -6.09 26.81 17.69
N LEU A 24 -5.37 26.35 16.67
CA LEU A 24 -4.68 27.18 15.69
C LEU A 24 -5.35 26.96 14.34
N ALA A 25 -5.94 28.02 13.78
CA ALA A 25 -6.33 28.05 12.38
C ALA A 25 -5.34 28.95 11.64
N SER A 26 -4.78 28.48 10.52
CA SER A 26 -3.94 29.28 9.63
C SER A 26 -4.53 29.32 8.22
N ASP A 27 -4.24 30.39 7.49
CA ASP A 27 -4.57 30.48 6.07
C ASP A 27 -3.60 29.65 5.22
N ALA A 28 -3.83 29.65 3.91
CA ALA A 28 -2.99 28.94 2.94
C ALA A 28 -1.52 29.45 2.89
N ASN A 29 -1.24 30.60 3.51
CA ASN A 29 0.10 31.19 3.60
C ASN A 29 0.76 30.96 4.97
N GLY A 30 0.12 30.20 5.86
CA GLY A 30 0.63 29.93 7.22
C GLY A 30 0.41 31.06 8.22
N THR A 31 -0.38 32.08 7.87
CA THR A 31 -0.74 33.16 8.81
C THR A 31 -1.79 32.65 9.77
N VAL A 32 -1.53 32.71 11.08
CA VAL A 32 -2.51 32.32 12.11
C VAL A 32 -3.67 33.31 12.08
N ILE A 33 -4.86 32.85 11.70
CA ILE A 33 -6.06 33.70 11.53
C ILE A 33 -6.81 33.86 12.87
N GLN A 34 -6.65 32.91 13.80
CA GLN A 34 -7.22 33.00 15.15
C GLN A 34 -6.46 32.07 16.11
N SER A 35 -6.24 32.53 17.34
CA SER A 35 -5.83 31.69 18.47
C SER A 35 -6.82 31.85 19.61
N GLY A 36 -7.20 30.74 20.24
CA GLY A 36 -8.11 30.75 21.39
C GLY A 36 -7.77 29.61 22.35
N PHE A 37 -7.95 29.87 23.65
CA PHE A 37 -7.91 28.86 24.70
C PHE A 37 -9.33 28.58 25.18
N SER A 38 -9.71 27.30 25.27
CA SER A 38 -10.92 26.89 25.98
C SER A 38 -10.56 26.49 27.42
N SER A 39 -11.24 27.10 28.39
CA SER A 39 -11.27 26.56 29.75
C SER A 39 -12.27 25.41 29.81
N ALA A 40 -12.00 24.44 30.69
CA ALA A 40 -12.81 23.25 30.86
C ALA A 40 -14.29 23.61 31.10
N GLY A 41 -15.16 23.14 30.21
CA GLY A 41 -16.61 23.33 30.31
C GLY A 41 -17.22 24.37 29.37
N SER A 42 -16.44 25.09 28.57
CA SER A 42 -16.98 26.05 27.59
C SER A 42 -16.90 25.50 26.15
N ILE A 43 -18.06 25.41 25.49
CA ILE A 43 -18.17 25.12 24.06
C ILE A 43 -17.50 26.27 23.31
N THR A 44 -16.37 26.00 22.64
CA THR A 44 -15.77 26.98 21.74
C THR A 44 -16.36 26.72 20.36
N THR A 45 -17.33 27.53 19.97
CA THR A 45 -17.92 27.44 18.63
C THR A 45 -16.86 27.90 17.63
N PHE A 46 -16.36 26.99 16.78
CA PHE A 46 -15.60 27.40 15.60
C PHE A 46 -16.58 27.96 14.57
N GLN A 47 -16.83 29.27 14.64
CA GLN A 47 -17.60 29.97 13.61
C GLN A 47 -16.66 30.39 12.49
N ILE A 48 -16.90 29.86 11.30
CA ILE A 48 -16.46 30.54 10.07
C ILE A 48 -17.39 31.75 9.94
N PRO A 49 -16.89 33.00 9.92
CA PRO A 49 -17.74 34.18 9.83
C PRO A 49 -18.64 34.08 8.59
N SER A 50 -19.95 34.21 8.78
CA SER A 50 -20.96 34.21 7.70
C SER A 50 -20.83 35.40 6.75
N ASP A 51 -19.99 36.35 7.12
CA ASP A 51 -19.93 37.71 6.59
C ASP A 51 -18.74 37.87 5.64
N ALA A 52 -17.89 36.85 5.53
CA ALA A 52 -16.87 36.78 4.51
C ALA A 52 -17.38 35.88 3.38
N ASN A 53 -17.32 36.37 2.14
CA ASN A 53 -17.29 35.54 0.93
C ASN A 53 -16.00 34.69 0.90
N ALA A 54 -15.66 34.01 2.01
CA ALA A 54 -14.54 33.11 2.12
C ALA A 54 -14.97 31.78 1.48
N THR A 55 -14.85 31.72 0.16
CA THR A 55 -14.90 30.47 -0.57
C THR A 55 -13.72 29.63 -0.09
N ILE A 56 -13.99 28.60 0.72
CA ILE A 56 -13.00 27.55 0.95
C ILE A 56 -12.78 26.88 -0.41
N ALA A 57 -11.61 27.11 -0.99
CA ALA A 57 -11.27 26.59 -2.31
C ALA A 57 -11.36 25.06 -2.29
N GLN A 58 -11.75 24.48 -3.43
CA GLN A 58 -11.62 23.04 -3.62
C GLN A 58 -10.17 22.63 -3.39
N GLY A 59 -9.92 21.67 -2.49
CA GLY A 59 -8.58 21.25 -2.08
C GLY A 59 -8.09 21.82 -0.74
N SER A 60 -8.84 22.68 -0.05
CA SER A 60 -8.50 23.05 1.33
C SER A 60 -8.63 21.87 2.29
N ILE A 61 -7.67 21.71 3.20
CA ILE A 61 -7.65 20.65 4.21
C ILE A 61 -8.02 21.26 5.56
N ILE A 62 -9.05 20.73 6.21
CA ILE A 62 -9.35 21.03 7.62
C ILE A 62 -8.80 19.88 8.43
N ARG A 63 -7.70 20.13 9.14
CA ARG A 63 -7.04 19.13 9.98
C ARG A 63 -7.57 19.22 11.41
N VAL A 64 -8.28 18.18 11.86
CA VAL A 64 -8.70 18.08 13.26
C VAL A 64 -7.73 17.15 13.98
N ILE A 65 -6.78 17.73 14.70
CA ILE A 65 -5.82 16.96 15.50
C ILE A 65 -6.42 16.77 16.89
N SER A 66 -6.92 15.56 17.18
CA SER A 66 -7.23 15.17 18.56
C SER A 66 -5.98 14.64 19.24
N ALA A 67 -5.52 15.30 20.30
CA ALA A 67 -4.35 14.89 21.07
C ALA A 67 -4.65 13.77 22.10
N ARG A 68 -5.88 13.23 22.16
CA ARG A 68 -6.23 12.17 23.13
C ARG A 68 -7.07 11.04 22.51
N PRO A 69 -6.71 9.77 22.76
CA PRO A 69 -7.28 8.60 22.09
C PRO A 69 -8.68 8.15 22.57
N THR A 70 -9.36 8.88 23.47
CA THR A 70 -10.56 8.36 24.17
C THR A 70 -11.82 9.22 24.08
N LEU A 71 -11.90 10.20 23.17
CA LEU A 71 -13.11 11.01 23.02
C LEU A 71 -13.82 10.72 21.71
N ALA A 72 -15.03 10.16 21.81
CA ALA A 72 -15.97 10.07 20.71
C ALA A 72 -16.40 11.49 20.30
N SER A 73 -15.93 11.96 19.15
CA SER A 73 -16.44 13.20 18.56
C SER A 73 -17.77 12.92 17.87
N ARG A 74 -18.88 13.39 18.43
CA ARG A 74 -20.18 13.39 17.77
C ARG A 74 -20.27 14.64 16.90
N VAL A 75 -20.43 14.48 15.59
CA VAL A 75 -20.75 15.57 14.66
C VAL A 75 -22.27 15.61 14.52
N GLU A 76 -22.91 16.67 15.01
CA GLU A 76 -24.34 16.92 14.81
C GLU A 76 -24.50 17.95 13.69
N ALA A 77 -25.33 17.63 12.70
CA ALA A 77 -25.73 18.57 11.66
C ALA A 77 -26.95 19.39 12.11
N ASP A 78 -27.02 20.66 11.68
CA ASP A 78 -28.21 21.49 11.87
C ASP A 78 -29.43 20.90 11.11
N PRO A 79 -30.66 21.19 11.55
CA PRO A 79 -31.89 20.73 10.90
C PRO A 79 -31.93 21.17 9.43
N GLY A 80 -32.00 20.20 8.51
CA GLY A 80 -32.06 20.44 7.06
C GLY A 80 -30.79 20.08 6.28
N VAL A 81 -29.70 19.70 6.95
CA VAL A 81 -28.51 19.10 6.31
C VAL A 81 -28.55 17.59 6.51
N THR A 82 -28.92 16.84 5.46
CA THR A 82 -28.86 15.37 5.48
C THR A 82 -27.41 14.93 5.30
N LEU A 83 -26.72 14.65 6.41
CA LEU A 83 -25.48 13.87 6.36
C LEU A 83 -25.88 12.41 6.25
N ASN A 84 -25.79 11.84 5.04
CA ASN A 84 -25.91 10.40 4.84
C ASN A 84 -24.65 9.72 5.39
N PHE A 85 -24.59 9.53 6.71
CA PHE A 85 -23.75 8.50 7.28
C PHE A 85 -24.43 7.18 6.94
N MET A 86 -23.85 6.38 6.07
CA MET A 86 -24.29 4.99 5.94
C MET A 86 -24.21 4.36 7.33
N ASP A 87 -25.34 3.81 7.80
CA ASP A 87 -25.58 3.28 9.14
C ASP A 87 -24.65 2.10 9.48
N ALA A 88 -23.38 2.38 9.74
CA ALA A 88 -22.45 1.46 10.37
C ALA A 88 -21.96 2.10 11.67
N PRO A 89 -22.09 1.44 12.83
CA PRO A 89 -21.47 1.91 14.06
C PRO A 89 -19.94 1.86 13.88
N PHE A 90 -19.35 3.00 13.54
CA PHE A 90 -17.92 3.13 13.31
C PHE A 90 -17.23 3.42 14.65
N ILE A 91 -16.83 2.36 15.34
CA ILE A 91 -15.82 2.43 16.40
C ILE A 91 -14.49 2.15 15.71
N SER A 92 -13.79 3.18 15.22
CA SER A 92 -12.36 3.03 14.93
C SER A 92 -11.56 3.39 16.18
N PRO A 93 -10.89 2.42 16.81
CA PRO A 93 -9.87 2.74 17.78
C PRO A 93 -8.65 3.18 16.98
N LEU A 94 -8.33 4.47 17.06
CA LEU A 94 -7.08 5.09 16.60
C LEU A 94 -6.96 5.34 15.08
N GLY A 95 -6.63 6.59 14.75
CA GLY A 95 -6.46 7.06 13.38
C GLY A 95 -6.75 8.55 13.31
N SER A 96 -5.76 9.39 13.01
CA SER A 96 -6.06 10.73 12.48
C SER A 96 -6.88 10.56 11.20
N ALA A 97 -7.95 11.32 11.04
CA ALA A 97 -8.77 11.31 9.85
C ALA A 97 -8.72 12.71 9.23
N ASP A 98 -8.37 12.79 7.94
CA ASP A 98 -8.52 14.04 7.21
C ASP A 98 -9.86 14.02 6.48
N LEU A 99 -10.60 15.12 6.60
CA LEU A 99 -11.81 15.36 5.83
C LEU A 99 -11.42 16.16 4.59
N VAL A 100 -11.55 15.54 3.41
CA VAL A 100 -11.26 16.18 2.13
C VAL A 100 -12.57 16.55 1.43
N LYS A 101 -12.67 17.80 0.98
CA LYS A 101 -13.82 18.27 0.22
C LYS A 101 -13.69 17.81 -1.25
N THR A 102 -14.51 16.83 -1.65
CA THR A 102 -14.50 16.25 -3.01
C THR A 102 -15.48 16.91 -3.97
N GLY A 103 -16.36 17.79 -3.48
CA GLY A 103 -17.31 18.54 -4.30
C GLY A 103 -17.96 19.68 -3.52
N ALA A 104 -18.87 20.43 -4.17
CA ALA A 104 -19.54 21.60 -3.55
C ALA A 104 -20.15 21.27 -2.17
N ASN A 105 -20.71 20.05 -2.04
CA ASN A 105 -21.36 19.53 -0.84
C ASN A 105 -20.93 18.08 -0.48
N GLN A 106 -19.74 17.63 -0.92
CA GLN A 106 -19.26 16.27 -0.64
C GLN A 106 -17.95 16.32 0.15
N TRP A 107 -17.88 15.52 1.21
CA TRP A 107 -16.71 15.33 2.05
C TRP A 107 -16.40 13.84 2.11
N SER A 108 -15.15 13.46 1.83
CA SER A 108 -14.66 12.11 2.06
C SER A 108 -13.78 12.09 3.30
N ILE A 109 -13.91 11.04 4.11
CA ILE A 109 -13.00 10.76 5.21
C ILE A 109 -11.87 9.91 4.65
N ILE A 110 -10.63 10.41 4.72
CA ILE A 110 -9.44 9.59 4.52
C ILE A 110 -9.09 8.99 5.88
N ASN A 111 -9.41 7.71 6.04
CA ASN A 111 -8.96 6.95 7.20
C ASN A 111 -7.49 6.61 7.01
N TYR A 112 -6.60 7.29 7.73
CA TYR A 112 -5.23 6.82 7.90
C TYR A 112 -5.26 5.65 8.89
N SER A 113 -5.52 4.44 8.38
CA SER A 113 -5.28 3.19 9.11
C SER A 113 -3.79 2.91 9.35
N GLU A 114 -2.91 3.87 9.05
CA GLU A 114 -1.45 3.79 9.13
C GLU A 114 -0.88 3.86 10.57
N LEU A 115 -1.73 3.83 11.61
CA LEU A 115 -1.32 4.12 12.99
C LEU A 115 -1.04 2.90 13.87
N ASP A 116 -1.16 1.67 13.36
CA ASP A 116 -0.78 0.47 14.14
C ASP A 116 0.67 0.01 13.91
N GLY A 117 1.44 0.72 13.07
CA GLY A 117 2.85 0.39 12.80
C GLY A 117 3.05 -0.89 11.98
N ARG A 118 1.98 -1.47 11.44
CA ARG A 118 2.03 -2.70 10.66
C ARG A 118 2.45 -2.43 9.21
N PRO A 119 3.19 -3.35 8.57
CA PRO A 119 3.56 -3.18 7.18
C PRO A 119 2.31 -3.25 6.29
N THR A 120 2.06 -2.19 5.53
CA THR A 120 0.88 -2.04 4.68
C THR A 120 1.30 -1.66 3.26
N ILE A 121 0.77 -2.38 2.28
CA ILE A 121 1.03 -2.09 0.86
C ILE A 121 0.24 -0.86 0.44
N LEU A 122 0.96 0.24 0.16
CA LEU A 122 0.42 1.50 -0.37
C LEU A 122 0.01 1.38 -1.83
N GLY A 123 0.72 0.53 -2.58
CA GLY A 123 0.43 0.27 -3.98
C GLY A 123 1.46 -0.65 -4.60
N TYR A 124 1.21 -1.02 -5.85
CA TYR A 124 2.08 -1.89 -6.63
C TYR A 124 2.09 -1.47 -8.10
N PHE A 125 3.15 -1.84 -8.79
CA PHE A 125 3.32 -1.64 -10.22
C PHE A 125 3.85 -2.93 -10.84
N ALA A 126 3.42 -3.26 -12.07
CA ALA A 126 3.91 -4.45 -12.75
C ALA A 126 3.97 -4.25 -14.25
N SER A 127 5.00 -4.82 -14.87
CA SER A 127 5.17 -4.78 -16.31
C SER A 127 6.10 -5.91 -16.76
N ALA A 128 6.23 -6.06 -18.07
CA ALA A 128 7.13 -6.99 -18.71
C ALA A 128 7.77 -6.34 -19.93
N THR A 129 9.04 -6.60 -20.16
CA THR A 129 9.80 -6.01 -21.27
C THR A 129 10.94 -6.93 -21.73
N ALA A 130 11.33 -6.82 -23.00
CA ALA A 130 12.60 -7.38 -23.50
C ALA A 130 13.78 -6.40 -23.33
N SER A 131 13.50 -5.15 -22.99
CA SER A 131 14.50 -4.09 -22.83
C SER A 131 14.85 -3.87 -21.37
N ASP A 132 15.76 -2.93 -21.12
CA ASP A 132 16.04 -2.44 -19.78
C ASP A 132 14.74 -1.97 -19.10
N LEU A 133 14.63 -2.29 -17.81
CA LEU A 133 13.70 -1.63 -16.93
C LEU A 133 14.25 -0.24 -16.58
N ASN A 134 13.41 0.78 -16.77
CA ASN A 134 13.61 2.09 -16.17
C ASN A 134 12.28 2.57 -15.57
N LEU A 135 12.07 2.28 -14.28
CA LEU A 135 10.88 2.70 -13.55
C LEU A 135 11.14 4.06 -12.92
N ALA A 136 10.54 5.11 -13.50
CA ALA A 136 10.54 6.45 -12.92
C ALA A 136 9.57 6.51 -11.74
N PHE A 137 10.07 6.93 -10.59
CA PHE A 137 9.23 7.14 -9.42
C PHE A 137 8.42 8.43 -9.55
N GLY A 138 7.21 8.45 -8.96
CA GLY A 138 6.25 9.55 -9.12
C GLY A 138 5.50 9.56 -10.46
N SER A 139 5.71 8.55 -11.30
CA SER A 139 4.84 8.31 -12.46
C SER A 139 3.43 7.86 -12.02
N ILE A 140 2.44 8.03 -12.91
CA ILE A 140 1.05 7.65 -12.64
C ILE A 140 0.98 6.19 -12.18
N GLY A 141 0.44 5.96 -10.97
CA GLY A 141 0.30 4.62 -10.39
C GLY A 141 1.46 4.17 -9.49
N VAL A 142 2.51 4.98 -9.33
CA VAL A 142 3.58 4.75 -8.35
C VAL A 142 3.29 5.58 -7.08
N PRO A 143 3.04 4.96 -5.92
CA PRO A 143 2.83 5.67 -4.66
C PRO A 143 4.00 6.58 -4.29
N ASN A 144 3.71 7.59 -3.47
CA ASN A 144 4.68 8.55 -2.94
C ASN A 144 5.98 7.87 -2.48
N THR A 145 7.12 8.35 -2.96
CA THR A 145 8.49 7.97 -2.56
C THR A 145 8.88 8.51 -1.19
N ALA A 146 7.92 8.76 -0.30
CA ALA A 146 8.18 9.35 1.00
C ALA A 146 9.27 8.57 1.74
N ALA A 147 10.13 9.32 2.43
CA ALA A 147 11.14 8.74 3.29
C ALA A 147 10.53 7.71 4.26
N GLY A 148 11.14 6.54 4.35
CA GLY A 148 10.70 5.44 5.20
C GLY A 148 9.74 4.44 4.54
N VAL A 149 9.27 4.67 3.31
CA VAL A 149 8.57 3.65 2.53
C VAL A 149 9.56 2.57 2.09
N LEU A 150 9.21 1.30 2.29
CA LEU A 150 9.97 0.17 1.76
C LEU A 150 9.51 -0.10 0.32
N HIS A 151 10.43 0.02 -0.63
CA HIS A 151 10.22 -0.44 -2.00
C HIS A 151 10.80 -1.85 -2.17
N VAL A 152 9.98 -2.77 -2.65
CA VAL A 152 10.32 -4.17 -2.92
C VAL A 152 10.13 -4.43 -4.41
N LEU A 153 11.13 -5.00 -5.07
CA LEU A 153 11.14 -5.30 -6.49
C LEU A 153 11.38 -6.78 -6.71
N PHE A 154 10.43 -7.47 -7.33
CA PHE A 154 10.59 -8.84 -7.80
C PHE A 154 10.77 -8.86 -9.31
N CYS A 155 11.62 -9.75 -9.80
CA CYS A 155 11.87 -9.92 -11.22
C CYS A 155 11.88 -11.39 -11.61
N GLU A 156 11.48 -11.66 -12.84
CA GLU A 156 11.52 -12.96 -13.46
C GLU A 156 12.12 -12.89 -14.86
N THR A 157 12.87 -13.93 -15.16
CA THR A 157 13.62 -14.11 -16.40
C THR A 157 13.64 -15.59 -16.75
N ALA A 158 14.02 -15.92 -17.99
CA ALA A 158 14.31 -17.29 -18.43
C ALA A 158 15.61 -17.87 -17.81
N ALA A 159 15.75 -17.84 -16.48
CA ALA A 159 16.94 -18.21 -15.72
C ALA A 159 18.23 -17.42 -16.05
N GLN A 160 18.08 -16.26 -16.71
CA GLN A 160 19.20 -15.36 -16.99
C GLN A 160 19.51 -14.49 -15.78
N ALA A 161 20.78 -14.10 -15.63
CA ALA A 161 21.27 -13.33 -14.49
C ALA A 161 20.71 -11.90 -14.48
N VAL A 162 20.28 -11.43 -13.30
CA VAL A 162 19.88 -10.04 -13.05
C VAL A 162 20.86 -9.40 -12.07
N SER A 163 21.41 -8.25 -12.44
CA SER A 163 22.28 -7.49 -11.54
C SER A 163 21.46 -6.78 -10.45
N THR A 164 22.04 -6.61 -9.26
CA THR A 164 21.37 -5.88 -8.17
C THR A 164 21.28 -4.40 -8.55
N PRO A 165 20.08 -3.78 -8.51
CA PRO A 165 19.92 -2.36 -8.79
C PRO A 165 20.73 -1.50 -7.80
N ALA A 166 21.22 -0.35 -8.26
CA ALA A 166 22.00 0.55 -7.42
C ALA A 166 21.24 1.00 -6.17
N GLY A 167 21.85 0.82 -4.99
CA GLY A 167 21.25 1.16 -3.70
C GLY A 167 20.21 0.17 -3.18
N TYR A 168 20.01 -0.96 -3.84
CA TYR A 168 19.13 -2.03 -3.37
C TYR A 168 19.92 -3.14 -2.68
N THR A 169 19.24 -3.83 -1.77
CA THR A 169 19.73 -5.04 -1.11
C THR A 169 18.98 -6.25 -1.66
N VAL A 170 19.68 -7.39 -1.82
CA VAL A 170 19.06 -8.66 -2.21
C VAL A 170 18.18 -9.16 -1.06
N ILE A 171 16.95 -9.56 -1.37
CA ILE A 171 16.04 -10.16 -0.39
C ILE A 171 16.58 -11.53 0.05
N PRO A 172 16.60 -11.85 1.36
CA PRO A 172 17.07 -13.15 1.85
C PRO A 172 16.39 -14.34 1.18
N GLY A 173 17.18 -15.34 0.77
CA GLY A 173 16.67 -16.55 0.10
C GLY A 173 16.40 -16.39 -1.41
N LEU A 174 16.75 -15.25 -2.01
CA LEU A 174 16.74 -15.03 -3.45
C LEU A 174 18.16 -14.83 -4.01
N PRO A 175 18.41 -15.17 -5.28
CA PRO A 175 17.45 -15.69 -6.27
C PRO A 175 17.08 -17.16 -6.07
N GLN A 176 16.00 -17.59 -6.73
CA GLN A 176 15.66 -18.99 -6.96
C GLN A 176 15.63 -19.25 -8.46
N THR A 177 16.26 -20.31 -8.93
CA THR A 177 16.46 -20.52 -10.37
C THR A 177 16.35 -22.00 -10.74
N THR A 178 15.69 -22.29 -11.84
CA THR A 178 15.61 -23.64 -12.41
C THR A 178 15.63 -23.62 -13.93
N GLY A 179 16.13 -24.70 -14.53
CA GLY A 179 16.30 -24.84 -15.98
C GLY A 179 17.59 -24.21 -16.50
N THR A 180 17.81 -24.35 -17.81
CA THR A 180 18.98 -23.78 -18.50
C THR A 180 18.69 -22.35 -18.92
N ALA A 181 19.59 -21.41 -18.59
CA ALA A 181 19.44 -20.00 -18.93
C ALA A 181 19.11 -19.77 -20.42
N GLY A 182 18.08 -18.97 -20.69
CA GLY A 182 17.58 -18.65 -22.03
C GLY A 182 16.71 -19.72 -22.69
N SER A 183 16.38 -20.82 -21.99
CA SER A 183 15.48 -21.85 -22.54
C SER A 183 14.01 -21.61 -22.17
N THR A 184 13.10 -22.17 -22.97
CA THR A 184 11.63 -22.10 -22.80
C THR A 184 11.10 -22.85 -21.58
N SER A 185 11.95 -23.58 -20.86
CA SER A 185 11.58 -24.30 -19.62
C SER A 185 12.50 -23.91 -18.47
N ALA A 186 12.87 -22.63 -18.44
CA ALA A 186 13.70 -22.06 -17.39
C ALA A 186 13.04 -20.80 -16.83
N THR A 187 13.17 -20.61 -15.53
CA THR A 187 12.69 -19.42 -14.84
C THR A 187 13.60 -19.11 -13.66
N ALA A 188 13.80 -17.84 -13.37
CA ALA A 188 14.45 -17.37 -12.15
C ALA A 188 13.62 -16.29 -11.48
N LEU A 189 13.44 -16.38 -10.18
CA LEU A 189 12.87 -15.34 -9.35
C LEU A 189 14.01 -14.59 -8.65
N TYR A 190 14.07 -13.28 -8.88
CA TYR A 190 14.93 -12.34 -8.17
C TYR A 190 14.09 -11.44 -7.27
N GLY A 191 14.70 -10.92 -6.21
CA GLY A 191 14.04 -9.98 -5.31
C GLY A 191 15.04 -9.04 -4.67
N PHE A 192 14.68 -7.76 -4.69
CA PHE A 192 15.49 -6.66 -4.19
C PHE A 192 14.63 -5.73 -3.34
N TYR A 193 15.23 -5.03 -2.38
CA TYR A 193 14.53 -4.03 -1.60
C TYR A 193 15.39 -2.83 -1.26
N ARG A 194 14.74 -1.70 -1.01
CA ARG A 194 15.34 -0.47 -0.49
C ARG A 194 14.33 0.26 0.38
N VAL A 195 14.78 0.78 1.52
CA VAL A 195 14.02 1.79 2.29
C VAL A 195 14.29 3.14 1.65
N LEU A 196 13.24 3.80 1.18
CA LEU A 196 13.33 5.05 0.46
C LEU A 196 13.72 6.20 1.40
N ASP A 197 14.51 7.14 0.90
CA ASP A 197 14.96 8.34 1.63
C ASP A 197 14.20 9.61 1.22
N GLY A 198 13.36 9.54 0.18
CA GLY A 198 12.59 10.67 -0.32
C GLY A 198 13.20 11.36 -1.53
N SER A 199 14.43 11.01 -1.90
CA SER A 199 15.17 11.62 -3.02
C SER A 199 15.19 10.75 -4.28
N GLU A 200 14.65 9.53 -4.22
CA GLU A 200 14.72 8.61 -5.33
C GLU A 200 13.91 9.07 -6.54
N THR A 201 14.53 9.04 -7.72
CA THR A 201 13.91 9.44 -8.99
C THR A 201 13.56 8.25 -9.89
N SER A 202 14.30 7.14 -9.79
CA SER A 202 14.07 5.94 -10.58
C SER A 202 14.77 4.71 -10.01
N VAL A 203 14.38 3.54 -10.52
CA VAL A 203 15.14 2.30 -10.43
C VAL A 203 15.31 1.71 -11.83
N SER A 204 16.50 1.19 -12.12
CA SER A 204 16.78 0.51 -13.37
C SER A 204 17.37 -0.88 -13.17
N ILE A 205 16.99 -1.77 -14.08
CA ILE A 205 17.56 -3.12 -14.23
C ILE A 205 17.91 -3.30 -15.70
N PRO A 206 19.18 -3.55 -16.05
CA PRO A 206 19.57 -3.90 -17.41
C PRO A 206 18.87 -5.17 -17.88
N ALA A 207 18.53 -5.24 -19.17
CA ALA A 207 17.90 -6.41 -19.77
C ALA A 207 18.78 -7.66 -19.57
N PRO A 208 18.23 -8.76 -19.03
CA PRO A 208 18.98 -9.98 -18.78
C PRO A 208 19.24 -10.81 -20.06
N GLY A 209 18.60 -10.45 -21.18
CA GLY A 209 18.84 -11.02 -22.51
C GLY A 209 17.56 -11.33 -23.28
N ASP A 210 16.69 -12.18 -22.72
CA ASP A 210 15.45 -12.65 -23.35
C ASP A 210 14.25 -11.78 -22.99
N HIS A 211 13.85 -11.85 -21.71
CA HIS A 211 12.78 -11.04 -21.18
C HIS A 211 13.01 -10.73 -19.69
N LEU A 212 12.31 -9.72 -19.22
CA LEU A 212 12.24 -9.30 -17.82
C LEU A 212 10.78 -9.00 -17.47
N VAL A 213 10.17 -9.87 -16.67
CA VAL A 213 8.91 -9.57 -15.98
C VAL A 213 9.25 -8.99 -14.62
N TYR A 214 8.58 -7.93 -14.19
CA TYR A 214 8.84 -7.34 -12.87
C TYR A 214 7.58 -6.83 -12.18
N GLN A 215 7.66 -6.82 -10.84
CA GLN A 215 6.63 -6.31 -9.96
C GLN A 215 7.25 -5.53 -8.80
N SER A 216 6.75 -4.32 -8.58
CA SER A 216 7.14 -3.41 -7.50
C SER A 216 6.03 -3.34 -6.46
N LEU A 217 6.39 -3.39 -5.18
CA LEU A 217 5.50 -3.13 -4.04
C LEU A 217 6.05 -1.95 -3.22
N PHE A 218 5.18 -1.04 -2.82
CA PHE A 218 5.50 0.08 -1.94
C PHE A 218 4.81 -0.12 -0.61
N ILE A 219 5.57 -0.18 0.47
CA ILE A 219 5.10 -0.67 1.77
C ILE A 219 5.43 0.36 2.85
N THR A 220 4.42 0.88 3.53
CA THR A 220 4.58 1.69 4.74
C THR A 220 4.61 0.79 5.98
N GLY A 221 5.03 1.32 7.14
CA GLY A 221 5.00 0.58 8.41
C GLY A 221 6.02 -0.55 8.52
N ALA A 222 6.97 -0.66 7.59
CA ALA A 222 8.07 -1.60 7.70
C ALA A 222 9.17 -1.10 8.65
N ASP A 223 9.87 -2.01 9.32
CA ASP A 223 11.10 -1.70 10.06
C ASP A 223 12.14 -1.07 9.10
N PRO A 224 12.60 0.17 9.33
CA PRO A 224 13.49 0.87 8.40
C PRO A 224 14.94 0.37 8.45
N VAL A 225 15.31 -0.42 9.47
CA VAL A 225 16.68 -0.94 9.66
C VAL A 225 16.76 -2.39 9.19
N THR A 226 15.78 -3.21 9.58
CA THR A 226 15.70 -4.63 9.23
C THR A 226 14.34 -5.01 8.62
N PRO A 227 14.01 -4.52 7.41
CA PRO A 227 12.68 -4.72 6.84
C PRO A 227 12.36 -6.19 6.63
N PHE A 228 13.28 -6.98 6.08
CA PHE A 228 13.09 -8.43 5.91
C PHE A 228 13.60 -9.19 7.14
N ALA A 229 12.69 -9.87 7.82
CA ALA A 229 12.99 -10.70 8.98
C ALA A 229 13.68 -12.02 8.58
N VAL A 230 13.20 -12.60 7.48
CA VAL A 230 13.54 -13.94 7.01
C VAL A 230 13.01 -14.12 5.58
N GLY A 231 13.66 -14.98 4.82
CA GLY A 231 13.18 -15.45 3.53
C GLY A 231 13.70 -16.86 3.26
N ALA A 232 12.89 -17.68 2.59
CA ALA A 232 13.22 -19.02 2.16
C ALA A 232 12.72 -19.24 0.73
N GLY A 233 13.49 -19.98 -0.05
CA GLY A 233 13.17 -20.30 -1.43
C GLY A 233 13.26 -21.79 -1.72
N ASN A 234 12.54 -22.23 -2.75
CA ASN A 234 12.71 -23.55 -3.35
C ASN A 234 12.35 -23.51 -4.84
N VAL A 235 12.55 -24.62 -5.53
CA VAL A 235 12.23 -24.76 -6.95
C VAL A 235 11.45 -26.04 -7.22
N ALA A 236 10.64 -26.03 -8.27
CA ALA A 236 10.13 -27.23 -8.93
C ALA A 236 10.77 -27.33 -10.31
N GLY A 237 11.82 -28.15 -10.42
CA GLY A 237 12.54 -28.38 -11.67
C GLY A 237 11.78 -29.25 -12.67
N THR A 238 10.73 -29.93 -12.23
CA THR A 238 9.77 -30.63 -13.10
C THR A 238 8.49 -29.81 -13.19
N ALA A 239 7.99 -29.64 -14.41
CA ALA A 239 6.78 -28.85 -14.65
C ALA A 239 5.57 -29.45 -13.92
N ALA A 240 4.85 -28.60 -13.19
CA ALA A 240 3.63 -28.96 -12.50
C ALA A 240 2.66 -27.77 -12.46
N THR A 241 1.36 -28.06 -12.30
CA THR A 241 0.34 -27.03 -11.99
C THR A 241 0.27 -26.74 -10.50
N ALA A 242 0.57 -27.72 -9.65
CA ALA A 242 0.56 -27.54 -8.20
C ALA A 242 1.71 -26.60 -7.76
N VAL A 243 1.36 -25.57 -6.98
CA VAL A 243 2.31 -24.63 -6.38
C VAL A 243 2.39 -24.87 -4.88
N SER A 244 3.61 -24.94 -4.35
CA SER A 244 3.88 -25.04 -2.91
C SER A 244 5.09 -24.15 -2.57
N MET A 245 4.79 -22.96 -2.07
CA MET A 245 5.79 -21.98 -1.64
C MET A 245 6.26 -22.30 -0.21
N PRO A 246 7.55 -22.12 0.10
CA PRO A 246 8.13 -22.58 1.36
C PRO A 246 7.56 -21.83 2.57
N THR A 247 7.85 -22.34 3.77
CA THR A 247 7.47 -21.66 5.02
C THR A 247 8.65 -20.91 5.61
N VAL A 248 8.38 -19.83 6.35
CA VAL A 248 9.36 -19.13 7.18
C VAL A 248 8.84 -19.00 8.60
N THR A 249 9.70 -18.71 9.57
CA THR A 249 9.29 -18.45 10.96
C THR A 249 9.48 -16.99 11.28
N THR A 250 8.40 -16.29 11.62
CA THR A 250 8.47 -14.89 12.04
C THR A 250 8.76 -14.79 13.53
N VAL A 251 9.43 -13.71 13.95
CA VAL A 251 9.80 -13.45 15.35
C VAL A 251 9.03 -12.29 15.97
N ARG A 252 8.25 -11.55 15.17
CA ARG A 252 7.40 -10.43 15.61
C ARG A 252 5.93 -10.75 15.34
N ASN A 253 5.05 -9.99 16.00
CA ASN A 253 3.63 -9.96 15.66
C ASN A 253 3.45 -9.23 14.33
N ASP A 254 2.30 -9.46 13.70
CA ASP A 254 1.79 -8.66 12.58
C ASP A 254 2.76 -8.46 11.40
N ASN A 255 3.57 -9.47 11.11
CA ASN A 255 4.44 -9.46 9.93
C ASN A 255 3.60 -9.55 8.65
N LEU A 256 3.93 -8.71 7.67
CA LEU A 256 3.44 -8.89 6.29
C LEU A 256 4.25 -10.00 5.62
N VAL A 257 3.58 -11.08 5.27
CA VAL A 257 4.18 -12.21 4.55
C VAL A 257 3.94 -12.03 3.06
N ILE A 258 4.99 -12.18 2.28
CA ILE A 258 4.95 -12.21 0.81
C ILE A 258 5.39 -13.60 0.38
N ALA A 259 4.57 -14.26 -0.42
CA ALA A 259 4.89 -15.50 -1.10
C ALA A 259 4.86 -15.24 -2.61
N ALA A 260 5.88 -15.70 -3.31
CA ALA A 260 6.07 -15.43 -4.73
C ALA A 260 6.33 -16.73 -5.48
N VAL A 261 5.77 -16.85 -6.68
CA VAL A 261 6.08 -17.91 -7.64
C VAL A 261 6.34 -17.30 -9.00
N ALA A 262 7.50 -17.61 -9.56
CA ALA A 262 7.88 -17.39 -10.94
C ALA A 262 7.65 -18.67 -11.75
N TYR A 263 7.23 -18.54 -13.00
CA TYR A 263 6.92 -19.64 -13.90
C TYR A 263 7.32 -19.30 -15.34
N ALA A 264 7.69 -20.31 -16.14
CA ALA A 264 8.20 -20.14 -17.52
C ALA A 264 7.09 -20.24 -18.60
N THR A 265 5.85 -19.87 -18.29
CA THR A 265 4.72 -20.03 -19.22
C THR A 265 4.68 -18.87 -20.21
N ASP A 266 4.78 -19.18 -21.50
CA ASP A 266 4.68 -18.20 -22.59
C ASP A 266 3.24 -17.72 -22.84
N THR A 267 2.83 -16.70 -22.11
CA THR A 267 1.45 -16.18 -22.15
C THR A 267 1.33 -14.76 -21.59
N ASN A 268 0.30 -14.03 -22.00
CA ASN A 268 -0.07 -12.74 -21.40
C ASN A 268 -1.24 -12.86 -20.41
N VAL A 269 -1.64 -14.08 -20.05
CA VAL A 269 -2.78 -14.35 -19.16
C VAL A 269 -2.27 -14.80 -17.79
N ALA A 270 -2.85 -14.24 -16.73
CA ALA A 270 -2.63 -14.68 -15.35
C ALA A 270 -2.71 -16.21 -15.22
N GLN A 271 -1.76 -16.81 -14.50
CA GLN A 271 -1.64 -18.26 -14.35
C GLN A 271 -2.01 -18.76 -12.95
N PHE A 272 -1.74 -18.00 -11.90
CA PHE A 272 -1.84 -18.43 -10.52
C PHE A 272 -3.21 -18.13 -9.91
N SER A 273 -3.77 -19.12 -9.22
CA SER A 273 -5.06 -18.99 -8.55
C SER A 273 -5.18 -19.85 -7.29
N GLY A 274 -6.21 -19.56 -6.50
CA GLY A 274 -6.58 -20.34 -5.32
C GLY A 274 -5.51 -20.41 -4.23
N PRO A 275 -4.91 -19.29 -3.78
CA PRO A 275 -3.96 -19.34 -2.68
C PRO A 275 -4.63 -19.87 -1.41
N VAL A 276 -4.00 -20.83 -0.73
CA VAL A 276 -4.44 -21.37 0.55
C VAL A 276 -3.29 -21.32 1.55
N ASN A 277 -3.55 -20.75 2.72
CA ASN A 277 -2.67 -20.79 3.88
C ASN A 277 -3.51 -20.46 5.14
N THR A 278 -3.65 -21.42 6.05
CA THR A 278 -4.49 -21.26 7.26
C THR A 278 -3.80 -20.47 8.38
N ASN A 279 -2.49 -20.25 8.29
CA ASN A 279 -1.71 -19.54 9.30
C ASN A 279 -1.61 -18.03 9.03
N LEU A 280 -2.14 -17.57 7.90
CA LEU A 280 -2.13 -16.17 7.48
C LEU A 280 -3.56 -15.67 7.35
N SER A 281 -3.82 -14.45 7.83
CA SER A 281 -5.06 -13.74 7.55
C SER A 281 -4.92 -12.86 6.30
N SER A 282 -6.04 -12.43 5.74
CA SER A 282 -6.08 -11.52 4.58
C SER A 282 -5.25 -12.00 3.39
N LEU A 283 -5.22 -13.32 3.18
CA LEU A 283 -4.47 -13.95 2.10
C LEU A 283 -5.08 -13.54 0.75
N ILE A 284 -4.30 -12.85 -0.08
CA ILE A 284 -4.78 -12.32 -1.36
C ILE A 284 -3.67 -12.41 -2.40
N VAL A 285 -4.04 -12.79 -3.63
CA VAL A 285 -3.17 -12.59 -4.80
C VAL A 285 -3.13 -11.09 -5.08
N LYS A 286 -1.98 -10.46 -4.88
CA LYS A 286 -1.82 -9.02 -5.13
C LYS A 286 -1.73 -8.73 -6.61
N ASN A 287 -0.97 -9.54 -7.32
CA ASN A 287 -0.82 -9.42 -8.75
C ASN A 287 -0.28 -10.72 -9.33
N ASP A 288 -0.63 -10.97 -10.59
CA ASP A 288 -0.18 -12.10 -11.37
C ASP A 288 0.06 -11.62 -12.80
N ARG A 289 1.34 -11.39 -13.09
CA ARG A 289 1.78 -10.80 -14.35
C ARG A 289 2.52 -11.87 -15.14
N ALA A 290 1.98 -12.18 -16.31
CA ALA A 290 2.63 -12.99 -17.31
C ALA A 290 3.05 -12.13 -18.52
N SER A 291 4.00 -12.65 -19.29
CA SER A 291 4.44 -12.09 -20.57
C SER A 291 4.66 -13.21 -21.58
N ASN A 292 4.32 -12.92 -22.84
CA ASN A 292 4.72 -13.72 -23.99
C ASN A 292 5.88 -13.10 -24.80
N THR A 293 6.62 -12.19 -24.18
CA THR A 293 7.82 -11.59 -24.78
C THR A 293 9.00 -12.55 -24.61
N GLY A 294 9.79 -12.74 -25.66
CA GLY A 294 10.91 -13.69 -25.61
C GLY A 294 10.40 -15.13 -25.53
N ASN A 295 10.96 -15.93 -24.63
CA ASN A 295 10.41 -17.25 -24.29
C ASN A 295 9.18 -17.19 -23.37
N GLY A 296 8.79 -15.98 -22.94
CA GLY A 296 7.72 -15.74 -22.00
C GLY A 296 7.98 -16.26 -20.59
N GLY A 297 7.10 -15.90 -19.67
CA GLY A 297 7.28 -16.12 -18.25
C GLY A 297 6.29 -15.30 -17.43
N GLY A 298 6.40 -15.38 -16.11
CA GLY A 298 5.55 -14.60 -15.23
C GLY A 298 5.81 -14.79 -13.76
N ILE A 299 5.21 -13.91 -12.96
CA ILE A 299 5.30 -13.89 -11.51
C ILE A 299 3.91 -13.72 -10.94
N ALA A 300 3.60 -14.47 -9.89
CA ALA A 300 2.48 -14.18 -9.00
C ALA A 300 2.97 -13.84 -7.60
N LEU A 301 2.39 -12.81 -7.01
CA LEU A 301 2.63 -12.38 -5.63
C LEU A 301 1.37 -12.60 -4.80
N VAL A 302 1.52 -13.32 -3.70
CA VAL A 302 0.48 -13.54 -2.69
C VAL A 302 0.95 -12.90 -1.41
N THR A 303 0.05 -12.19 -0.73
CA THR A 303 0.39 -11.59 0.57
C THR A 303 -0.62 -11.99 1.63
N GLY A 304 -0.19 -12.03 2.88
CA GLY A 304 -1.05 -12.25 4.04
C GLY A 304 -0.39 -11.73 5.31
N ILE A 305 -1.13 -11.66 6.41
CA ILE A 305 -0.63 -11.17 7.69
C ILE A 305 -0.42 -12.35 8.64
N LYS A 306 0.76 -12.41 9.23
CA LYS A 306 1.09 -13.34 10.33
C LYS A 306 0.95 -12.60 11.65
N ALA A 307 -0.20 -12.76 12.30
CA ALA A 307 -0.56 -11.98 13.50
C ALA A 307 0.36 -12.20 14.71
N ALA A 308 0.83 -13.44 14.91
CA ALA A 308 1.72 -13.81 16.02
C ALA A 308 2.98 -14.52 15.52
N PRO A 309 4.13 -14.42 16.22
CA PRO A 309 5.36 -15.14 15.90
C PRO A 309 5.13 -16.62 15.66
N GLY A 310 5.97 -17.20 14.79
CA GLY A 310 5.95 -18.61 14.47
C GLY A 310 5.92 -18.88 12.97
N ALA A 311 5.75 -20.15 12.61
CA ALA A 311 5.73 -20.58 11.23
C ALA A 311 4.58 -19.94 10.45
N THR A 312 4.88 -19.45 9.24
CA THR A 312 3.88 -18.89 8.31
C THR A 312 3.03 -19.98 7.66
N GLY A 313 3.38 -21.27 7.82
CA GLY A 313 2.81 -22.34 7.02
C GLY A 313 3.27 -22.30 5.56
N ILE A 314 2.86 -23.31 4.80
CA ILE A 314 3.05 -23.39 3.34
C ILE A 314 1.91 -22.63 2.68
N THR A 315 2.22 -21.75 1.73
CA THR A 315 1.21 -21.18 0.84
C THR A 315 1.13 -22.03 -0.42
N THR A 316 -0.03 -22.63 -0.68
CA THR A 316 -0.28 -23.44 -1.87
C THR A 316 -1.17 -22.71 -2.86
N GLY A 317 -1.17 -23.14 -4.11
CA GLY A 317 -2.11 -22.68 -5.15
C GLY A 317 -1.94 -23.50 -6.43
N THR A 318 -2.54 -23.03 -7.52
CA THR A 318 -2.54 -23.74 -8.80
C THR A 318 -2.19 -22.80 -9.95
N LEU A 319 -1.25 -23.22 -10.82
CA LEU A 319 -1.04 -22.64 -12.14
C LEU A 319 -2.03 -23.22 -13.15
N ALA A 320 -2.56 -22.38 -14.03
CA ALA A 320 -3.43 -22.80 -15.13
C ALA A 320 -2.70 -23.70 -16.14
N THR A 321 -1.40 -23.44 -16.37
CA THR A 321 -0.53 -24.24 -17.22
C THR A 321 0.59 -24.88 -16.41
N SER A 322 0.91 -26.15 -16.69
CA SER A 322 2.04 -26.83 -16.05
C SER A 322 3.34 -26.14 -16.43
N SER A 323 4.15 -25.75 -15.44
CA SER A 323 5.40 -25.03 -15.66
C SER A 323 6.44 -25.38 -14.60
N VAL A 324 7.72 -25.20 -14.93
CA VAL A 324 8.78 -25.16 -13.92
C VAL A 324 8.60 -23.92 -13.05
N GLN A 325 9.05 -23.99 -11.80
CA GLN A 325 8.71 -22.93 -10.84
C GLN A 325 9.91 -22.54 -9.99
N ALA A 326 10.13 -21.25 -9.83
CA ALA A 326 10.99 -20.68 -8.79
C ALA A 326 10.11 -20.00 -7.74
N ARG A 327 10.23 -20.41 -6.48
CA ARG A 327 9.25 -20.07 -5.43
C ARG A 327 9.96 -19.52 -4.22
N TRP A 328 9.32 -18.57 -3.54
CA TRP A 328 9.90 -17.93 -2.38
C TRP A 328 8.81 -17.50 -1.38
N THR A 329 9.18 -17.42 -0.12
CA THR A 329 8.35 -16.80 0.92
C THR A 329 9.24 -16.06 1.90
N GLY A 330 8.83 -14.87 2.30
CA GLY A 330 9.50 -14.11 3.35
C GLY A 330 8.55 -13.17 4.06
N ALA A 331 9.07 -12.58 5.13
CA ALA A 331 8.28 -11.76 6.05
C ALA A 331 8.93 -10.39 6.25
N ILE A 332 8.10 -9.36 6.17
CA ILE A 332 8.45 -7.97 6.45
C ILE A 332 8.12 -7.67 7.91
N ASN A 333 9.08 -7.12 8.63
CA ASN A 333 8.93 -6.70 10.02
C ASN A 333 8.10 -5.42 10.14
N PRO A 334 7.16 -5.34 11.09
CA PRO A 334 6.59 -4.06 11.51
C PRO A 334 7.67 -3.15 12.10
N LYS A 335 7.39 -1.84 12.04
CA LYS A 335 8.20 -0.78 12.65
C LYS A 335 8.28 -0.90 14.17
#